data_AF-A0A382IIL8-F1
#
_entry.id   AF-A0A382IIL8-F1
#
_cell.length_a   1.000
_cell.length_b   1.000
_cell.length_c   1.000
_cell.angle_alpha   90.00
_cell.angle_beta   90.00
_cell.angle_gamma   90.00
#
_symmetry.space_group_name_H-M   'P 1'
#
loop_
_entity.id
_entity.type
_entity.pdbx_description
1 polymer ?
#
loop_
_entity_poly.entity_id
_entity_poly.type
_entity_poly.pdbx_seq_one_letter_code
_entity_poly.pdbx_strand_id
1 'polypeptide(L)'
;TLTEGKPKLVAVESVGGLDEDDLVRLAASLERGSEHPLAAAIVDGARARGLDLVRVEDFESIPGKGVKGSVDGRAVALGNSALFEQEGVGVTELLDPAASLRQKGQTAMFVTLDGQAAGALGVADPIKDSTPEAIRLLHEAEIGIVMLTGDNEVTARAVAAELGIDEVEAEVLPEDKGAVIERLQAQGHTVAMAGDGINDAPALALAHVGIAMGTGTDVAMENAGITLVQGDLRGIAKARLLSRGTMRNIRQNLFFAFAYNCLGVPIAAGVLYPVFELLLNPIIASAAMTFSSLSVIANALRLRNLKI
;
A
#
# COMPACT_ATOMS: atom_id res chain seq x y z
N THR A 1 1.92 0.90 2.72
CA THR A 1 0.59 1.15 2.11
C THR A 1 -0.54 0.27 2.68
N LEU A 2 -0.48 -1.05 2.50
CA LEU A 2 -1.56 -2.01 2.89
C LEU A 2 -1.63 -2.29 4.39
N THR A 3 -0.48 -2.19 5.05
CA THR A 3 -0.23 -2.45 6.47
C THR A 3 -0.09 -1.14 7.26
N GLU A 4 -0.05 -1.23 8.59
CA GLU A 4 0.06 -0.07 9.50
C GLU A 4 1.40 0.67 9.40
N GLY A 5 2.44 0.06 8.84
CA GLY A 5 3.80 0.59 8.83
C GLY A 5 4.49 0.49 10.19
N LYS A 6 3.98 -0.37 11.08
CA LYS A 6 4.43 -0.52 12.47
C LYS A 6 4.57 -2.00 12.79
N PRO A 7 5.78 -2.57 12.61
CA PRO A 7 6.01 -3.98 12.89
C PRO A 7 5.69 -4.29 14.36
N LYS A 8 5.09 -5.45 14.62
CA LYS A 8 4.77 -5.94 15.96
C LYS A 8 5.25 -7.38 16.11
N LEU A 9 5.71 -7.73 17.31
CA LEU A 9 5.92 -9.13 17.68
C LEU A 9 4.56 -9.83 17.75
N VAL A 10 4.32 -10.79 16.85
CA VAL A 10 3.02 -11.48 16.70
C VAL A 10 3.09 -12.95 17.11
N ALA A 11 4.27 -13.56 17.07
CA ALA A 11 4.46 -14.96 17.42
C ALA A 11 5.83 -15.20 18.05
N VAL A 12 5.89 -16.21 18.92
CA VAL A 12 7.09 -16.66 19.60
C VAL A 12 7.05 -18.19 19.55
N GLU A 13 8.12 -18.80 19.04
CA GLU A 13 8.24 -20.25 18.95
C GLU A 13 9.53 -20.65 19.67
N SER A 14 9.42 -21.12 20.91
CA SER A 14 10.57 -21.56 21.72
C SER A 14 10.89 -23.04 21.51
N VAL A 15 12.18 -23.39 21.52
CA VAL A 15 12.67 -24.78 21.43
C VAL A 15 13.32 -25.18 22.75
N GLY A 16 13.37 -26.49 23.03
CA GLY A 16 14.05 -27.03 24.21
C GLY A 16 13.32 -26.82 25.54
N GLY A 17 12.03 -26.48 25.51
CA GLY A 17 11.23 -26.22 26.71
C GLY A 17 11.56 -24.91 27.42
N LEU A 18 12.25 -23.99 26.74
CA LEU A 18 12.43 -22.63 27.22
C LEU A 18 11.07 -21.93 27.32
N ASP A 19 10.89 -21.13 28.36
CA ASP A 19 9.69 -20.30 28.48
C ASP A 19 9.70 -19.19 27.41
N GLU A 20 8.55 -18.96 26.77
CA GLU A 20 8.42 -17.97 25.69
C GLU A 20 8.71 -16.56 26.19
N ASP A 21 8.26 -16.23 27.40
CA ASP A 21 8.48 -14.90 27.97
C ASP A 21 9.95 -14.69 28.32
N ASP A 22 10.66 -15.72 28.78
CA ASP A 22 12.11 -15.66 28.94
C ASP A 22 12.84 -15.46 27.60
N LEU A 23 12.43 -16.15 26.53
CA LEU A 23 13.01 -15.95 25.19
C LEU A 23 12.84 -14.51 24.73
N VAL A 24 11.62 -13.99 24.85
CA VAL A 24 11.28 -12.60 24.49
C VAL A 24 12.05 -11.61 25.35
N ARG A 25 12.16 -11.85 26.65
CA ARG A 25 12.89 -10.98 27.59
C ARG A 25 14.37 -10.85 27.19
N LEU A 26 15.02 -11.96 26.86
CA LEU A 26 16.43 -11.97 26.45
C LEU A 26 16.62 -11.29 25.09
N ALA A 27 15.79 -11.64 24.11
CA ALA A 27 15.82 -11.06 22.77
C ALA A 27 15.56 -9.54 22.80
N ALA A 28 14.53 -9.09 23.52
CA ALA A 28 14.20 -7.68 23.67
C ALA A 28 15.26 -6.89 24.46
N SER A 29 15.90 -7.53 25.45
CA SER A 29 17.01 -6.90 26.17
C SER A 29 18.17 -6.64 25.22
N LEU A 30 18.52 -7.63 24.37
CA LEU A 30 19.54 -7.50 23.34
C LEU A 30 19.21 -6.40 22.32
N GLU A 31 17.98 -6.40 21.80
CA GLU A 31 17.51 -5.47 20.78
C GLU A 31 17.35 -4.02 21.26
N ARG A 32 17.43 -3.77 22.57
CA ARG A 32 17.43 -2.40 23.11
C ARG A 32 18.61 -1.55 22.60
N GLY A 33 19.70 -2.18 22.15
CA GLY A 33 20.86 -1.52 21.55
C GLY A 33 20.72 -1.21 20.06
N SER A 34 19.63 -1.65 19.40
CA SER A 34 19.42 -1.56 17.97
C SER A 34 18.41 -0.47 17.61
N GLU A 35 18.68 0.28 16.54
CA GLU A 35 17.75 1.29 15.98
C GLU A 35 16.84 0.71 14.89
N HIS A 36 16.90 -0.61 14.66
CA HIS A 36 16.14 -1.25 13.59
C HIS A 36 14.62 -1.31 13.93
N PRO A 37 13.70 -1.08 12.97
CA PRO A 37 12.25 -1.17 13.23
C PRO A 37 11.79 -2.51 13.81
N LEU A 38 12.41 -3.63 13.39
CA LEU A 38 12.13 -4.96 13.95
C LEU A 38 12.58 -5.09 15.42
N ALA A 39 13.66 -4.42 15.80
CA ALA A 39 14.15 -4.40 17.17
C ALA A 39 13.14 -3.70 18.09
N ALA A 40 12.66 -2.53 17.67
CA ALA A 40 11.61 -1.80 18.37
C ALA A 40 10.35 -2.66 18.56
N ALA A 41 9.95 -3.43 17.55
CA ALA A 41 8.79 -4.33 17.62
C ALA A 41 8.94 -5.44 18.68
N ILE A 42 10.14 -6.02 18.82
CA ILE A 42 10.43 -7.02 19.86
C ILE A 42 10.43 -6.36 21.25
N VAL A 43 11.08 -5.20 21.38
CA VAL A 43 11.13 -4.43 22.63
C VAL A 43 9.74 -4.04 23.11
N ASP A 44 8.89 -3.53 22.21
CA ASP A 44 7.51 -3.17 22.53
C ASP A 44 6.66 -4.41 22.83
N GLY A 45 6.91 -5.53 22.14
CA GLY A 45 6.30 -6.81 22.45
C GLY A 45 6.60 -7.30 23.88
N ALA A 46 7.85 -7.17 24.32
CA ALA A 46 8.25 -7.51 25.69
C ALA A 46 7.60 -6.59 26.73
N ARG A 47 7.55 -5.28 26.46
CA ARG A 47 6.89 -4.30 27.34
C ARG A 47 5.39 -4.53 27.46
N ALA A 48 4.72 -4.88 26.36
CA ALA A 48 3.29 -5.21 26.36
C ALA A 48 2.97 -6.46 27.20
N ARG A 49 3.94 -7.39 27.31
CA ARG A 49 3.88 -8.56 28.19
C ARG A 49 4.28 -8.25 29.65
N GLY A 50 4.72 -7.03 29.96
CA GLY A 50 5.14 -6.63 31.30
C GLY A 50 6.51 -7.20 31.70
N LEU A 51 7.37 -7.52 30.74
CA LEU A 51 8.68 -8.12 30.99
C LEU A 51 9.74 -7.05 31.28
N ASP A 52 10.50 -7.26 32.35
CA ASP A 52 11.59 -6.37 32.73
C ASP A 52 12.84 -6.65 31.88
N LEU A 53 13.26 -5.65 31.12
CA LEU A 53 14.44 -5.73 30.27
C LEU A 53 15.72 -5.51 31.09
N VAL A 54 16.67 -6.41 30.92
CA VAL A 54 17.94 -6.40 31.64
C VAL A 54 19.03 -5.68 30.84
N ARG A 55 20.20 -5.50 31.46
CA ARG A 55 21.35 -4.86 30.82
C ARG A 55 22.05 -5.86 29.89
N VAL A 56 22.42 -5.37 28.71
CA VAL A 56 23.28 -6.07 27.75
C VAL A 56 24.73 -5.69 28.00
N GLU A 57 25.60 -6.69 27.89
CA GLU A 57 27.05 -6.55 27.82
C GLU A 57 27.54 -6.99 26.43
N ASP A 58 28.66 -6.42 25.97
CA ASP A 58 29.29 -6.77 24.69
C ASP A 58 28.35 -6.77 23.47
N PHE A 59 27.46 -5.78 23.37
CA PHE A 59 26.56 -5.64 22.24
C PHE A 59 27.33 -5.40 20.94
N GLU A 60 27.05 -6.22 19.94
CA GLU A 60 27.57 -6.11 18.58
C GLU A 60 26.41 -6.17 17.57
N SER A 61 26.36 -5.17 16.69
CA SER A 61 25.43 -5.16 15.56
C SER A 61 26.18 -5.55 14.29
N ILE A 62 25.67 -6.54 13.58
CA ILE A 62 26.23 -7.07 12.33
C ILE A 62 25.29 -6.68 11.19
N PRO A 63 25.63 -5.63 10.42
CA PRO A 63 24.76 -5.09 9.38
C PRO A 63 24.27 -6.16 8.40
N GLY A 64 22.95 -6.19 8.15
CA GLY A 64 22.30 -7.13 7.25
C GLY A 64 22.17 -8.56 7.77
N LYS A 65 22.60 -8.85 9.00
CA LYS A 65 22.54 -10.19 9.60
C LYS A 65 21.77 -10.23 10.91
N GLY A 66 22.09 -9.35 11.85
CA GLY A 66 21.42 -9.30 13.15
C GLY A 66 22.31 -8.70 14.25
N VAL A 67 22.02 -9.06 15.49
CA VAL A 67 22.69 -8.56 16.70
C VAL A 67 23.13 -9.72 17.59
N LYS A 68 24.21 -9.52 18.36
CA LYS A 68 24.67 -10.47 19.38
C LYS A 68 25.22 -9.74 20.61
N GLY A 69 25.26 -10.43 21.75
CA GLY A 69 25.78 -9.88 23.00
C GLY A 69 25.54 -10.83 24.16
N SER A 70 25.80 -10.36 25.37
CA SER A 70 25.56 -11.11 26.61
C SER A 70 24.42 -10.49 27.41
N VAL A 71 23.48 -11.34 27.86
CA VAL A 71 22.31 -10.94 28.64
C VAL A 71 22.17 -11.89 29.83
N ASP A 72 22.19 -11.35 31.06
CA ASP A 72 22.23 -12.14 32.30
C ASP A 72 23.34 -13.22 32.31
N GLY A 73 24.49 -12.91 31.68
CA GLY A 73 25.63 -13.83 31.58
C GLY A 73 25.48 -14.95 30.54
N ARG A 74 24.41 -14.95 29.73
CA ARG A 74 24.24 -15.86 28.59
C ARG A 74 24.57 -15.17 27.28
N ALA A 75 25.24 -15.89 26.38
CA ALA A 75 25.47 -15.39 25.03
C ALA A 75 24.18 -15.47 24.22
N VAL A 76 23.66 -14.34 23.76
CA VAL A 76 22.42 -14.24 22.98
C VAL A 76 22.76 -13.72 21.59
N ALA A 77 22.23 -14.36 20.55
CA ALA A 77 22.27 -13.82 19.19
C ALA A 77 20.88 -13.88 18.55
N LEU A 78 20.55 -12.86 17.78
CA LEU A 78 19.27 -12.70 17.11
C LEU A 78 19.49 -12.19 15.69
N GLY A 79 18.92 -12.88 14.70
CA GLY A 79 19.09 -12.47 13.30
C GLY A 79 18.47 -13.39 12.27
N ASN A 80 18.88 -13.20 11.01
CA ASN A 80 18.51 -14.07 9.89
C ASN A 80 19.46 -15.28 9.77
N SER A 81 19.23 -16.17 8.80
CA SER A 81 20.05 -17.37 8.61
C SER A 81 21.53 -17.06 8.34
N ALA A 82 21.84 -15.94 7.69
CA ALA A 82 23.21 -15.56 7.34
C ALA A 82 24.08 -15.20 8.56
N LEU A 83 23.47 -14.81 9.68
CA LEU A 83 24.16 -14.64 10.96
C LEU A 83 24.68 -15.99 11.48
N PHE A 84 23.81 -16.99 11.52
CA PHE A 84 24.12 -18.28 12.14
C PHE A 84 25.00 -19.16 11.26
N GLU A 85 24.90 -19.02 9.93
CA GLU A 85 25.86 -19.62 9.01
C GLU A 85 27.29 -19.08 9.23
N GLN A 86 27.43 -17.78 9.53
CA GLN A 86 28.75 -17.18 9.81
C GLN A 86 29.33 -17.64 11.15
N GLU A 87 28.48 -17.75 12.18
CA GLU A 87 28.90 -18.18 13.53
C GLU A 87 29.07 -19.71 13.64
N GLY A 88 28.71 -20.47 12.60
CA GLY A 88 28.78 -21.93 12.61
C GLY A 88 27.77 -22.59 13.55
N VAL A 89 26.69 -21.88 13.91
CA VAL A 89 25.66 -22.35 14.83
C VAL A 89 24.54 -23.03 14.04
N GLY A 90 24.28 -24.30 14.34
CA GLY A 90 23.19 -25.05 13.72
C GLY A 90 21.83 -24.58 14.20
N VAL A 91 21.09 -23.86 13.35
CA VAL A 91 19.68 -23.46 13.58
C VAL A 91 18.69 -24.38 12.87
N THR A 92 19.11 -25.60 12.52
CA THR A 92 18.31 -26.56 11.74
C THR A 92 16.95 -26.86 12.37
N GLU A 93 16.90 -26.96 13.70
CA GLU A 93 15.68 -27.21 14.48
C GLU A 93 14.68 -26.04 14.40
N LEU A 94 15.14 -24.84 14.05
CA LEU A 94 14.31 -23.63 13.92
C LEU A 94 13.81 -23.41 12.49
N LEU A 95 14.28 -24.18 11.52
CA LEU A 95 13.88 -24.01 10.12
C LEU A 95 12.38 -24.24 9.92
N ASP A 96 11.83 -25.29 10.54
CA ASP A 96 10.41 -25.61 10.45
C ASP A 96 9.51 -24.58 11.16
N PRO A 97 9.77 -24.20 12.43
CA PRO A 97 9.07 -23.08 13.07
C PRO A 97 9.13 -21.79 12.25
N ALA A 98 10.32 -21.39 11.80
CA ALA A 98 10.49 -20.17 11.01
C ALA A 98 9.81 -20.24 9.63
N ALA A 99 9.72 -21.43 9.02
CA ALA A 99 8.95 -21.63 7.80
C ALA A 99 7.46 -21.46 8.05
N SER A 100 6.93 -21.99 9.17
CA SER A 100 5.52 -21.80 9.56
C SER A 100 5.19 -20.32 9.79
N LEU A 101 6.07 -19.57 10.45
CA LEU A 101 5.90 -18.13 10.65
C LEU A 101 5.89 -17.37 9.31
N ARG A 102 6.84 -17.68 8.40
CA ARG A 102 6.89 -17.08 7.06
C ARG A 102 5.65 -17.38 6.22
N GLN A 103 5.13 -18.61 6.28
CA GLN A 103 3.87 -18.98 5.62
C GLN A 103 2.66 -18.17 6.12
N LYS A 104 2.73 -17.67 7.36
CA LYS A 104 1.72 -16.77 7.94
C LYS A 104 1.99 -15.29 7.63
N GLY A 105 2.91 -14.98 6.70
CA GLY A 105 3.23 -13.59 6.34
C GLY A 105 4.12 -12.87 7.35
N GLN A 106 4.88 -13.60 8.16
CA GLN A 106 5.69 -13.01 9.23
C GLN A 106 7.18 -13.09 8.89
N THR A 107 7.92 -12.05 9.22
CA THR A 107 9.39 -12.09 9.22
C THR A 107 9.85 -12.89 10.42
N ALA A 108 10.46 -14.04 10.15
CA ALA A 108 11.01 -14.92 11.17
C ALA A 108 12.46 -14.53 11.49
N MET A 109 12.74 -14.22 12.75
CA MET A 109 14.08 -14.01 13.28
C MET A 109 14.46 -15.16 14.19
N PHE A 110 15.63 -15.75 13.98
CA PHE A 110 16.13 -16.83 14.82
C PHE A 110 16.81 -16.25 16.05
N VAL A 111 16.68 -16.96 17.17
CA VAL A 111 17.32 -16.63 18.45
C VAL A 111 18.13 -17.82 18.92
N THR A 112 19.36 -17.57 19.32
CA THR A 112 20.22 -18.57 19.96
C THR A 112 20.63 -18.11 21.35
N LEU A 113 20.80 -19.09 22.24
CA LEU A 113 21.31 -18.93 23.59
C LEU A 113 22.52 -19.86 23.75
N ASP A 114 23.66 -19.31 24.17
CA ASP A 114 24.91 -20.04 24.40
C ASP A 114 25.34 -20.91 23.20
N GLY A 115 25.12 -20.40 21.98
CA GLY A 115 25.43 -21.09 20.73
C GLY A 115 24.48 -22.24 20.36
N GLN A 116 23.34 -22.35 21.04
CA GLN A 116 22.29 -23.33 20.75
C GLN A 116 21.00 -22.66 20.27
N ALA A 117 20.26 -23.33 19.39
CA ALA A 117 18.94 -22.89 18.94
C ALA A 117 17.98 -22.74 20.13
N ALA A 118 17.44 -21.54 20.33
CA ALA A 118 16.52 -21.25 21.44
C ALA A 118 15.10 -20.98 20.98
N GLY A 119 14.91 -20.38 19.81
CA GLY A 119 13.59 -20.17 19.24
C GLY A 119 13.56 -19.26 18.02
N ALA A 120 12.36 -18.99 17.51
CA ALA A 120 12.10 -18.05 16.44
C ALA A 120 11.06 -17.02 16.86
N LEU A 121 11.28 -15.76 16.52
CA LEU A 121 10.35 -14.66 16.74
C LEU A 121 9.72 -14.28 15.41
N GLY A 122 8.38 -14.25 15.38
CA GLY A 122 7.61 -13.78 14.24
C GLY A 122 7.25 -12.32 14.43
N VAL A 123 7.79 -11.45 13.58
CA VAL A 123 7.43 -10.04 13.52
C VAL A 123 6.69 -9.79 12.22
N ALA A 124 5.53 -9.13 12.30
CA ALA A 124 4.73 -8.76 11.14
C ALA A 124 4.22 -7.34 11.29
N ASP A 125 4.07 -6.66 10.16
CA ASP A 125 3.34 -5.40 10.10
C ASP A 125 1.86 -5.71 9.85
N PRO A 126 0.96 -5.45 10.82
CA PRO A 126 -0.43 -5.83 10.68
C PRO A 126 -1.09 -5.10 9.50
N ILE A 127 -1.96 -5.83 8.80
CA ILE A 127 -2.82 -5.27 7.77
C ILE A 127 -3.77 -4.25 8.42
N LYS A 128 -3.96 -3.08 7.78
CA LYS A 128 -4.93 -2.09 8.29
C LYS A 128 -6.35 -2.69 8.24
N ASP A 129 -7.15 -2.43 9.26
CA ASP A 129 -8.56 -2.87 9.34
C ASP A 129 -9.40 -2.48 8.10
N SER A 130 -9.07 -1.35 7.47
CA SER A 130 -9.77 -0.87 6.26
C SER A 130 -9.35 -1.57 4.96
N THR A 131 -8.19 -2.23 4.93
CA THR A 131 -7.61 -2.79 3.70
C THR A 131 -8.46 -3.90 3.08
N PRO A 132 -8.97 -4.90 3.83
CA PRO A 132 -9.82 -5.95 3.24
C PRO A 132 -11.07 -5.39 2.55
N GLU A 133 -11.73 -4.41 3.17
CA GLU A 133 -12.88 -3.72 2.56
C GLU A 133 -12.46 -2.95 1.29
N ALA A 134 -11.33 -2.26 1.32
CA ALA A 134 -10.81 -1.52 0.16
C ALA A 134 -10.53 -2.44 -1.03
N ILE A 135 -9.87 -3.59 -0.81
CA ILE A 135 -9.58 -4.57 -1.86
C ILE A 135 -10.88 -5.08 -2.48
N ARG A 136 -11.85 -5.48 -1.66
CA ARG A 136 -13.18 -5.91 -2.13
C ARG A 136 -13.84 -4.84 -3.01
N LEU A 137 -13.83 -3.58 -2.59
CA LEU A 137 -14.43 -2.47 -3.36
C LEU A 137 -13.70 -2.21 -4.70
N LEU A 138 -12.38 -2.42 -4.76
CA LEU A 138 -11.62 -2.29 -6.00
C LEU A 138 -11.92 -3.42 -6.98
N HIS A 139 -12.06 -4.66 -6.49
CA HIS A 139 -12.51 -5.78 -7.31
C HIS A 139 -13.93 -5.60 -7.82
N GLU A 140 -14.86 -5.11 -6.99
CA GLU A 140 -16.22 -4.73 -7.42
C GLU A 140 -16.22 -3.63 -8.49
N ALA A 141 -15.16 -2.82 -8.55
CA ALA A 141 -14.95 -1.82 -9.58
C ALA A 141 -14.22 -2.36 -10.83
N GLU A 142 -14.02 -3.68 -10.91
CA GLU A 142 -13.35 -4.41 -11.99
C GLU A 142 -11.88 -3.97 -12.19
N ILE A 143 -11.19 -3.69 -11.08
CA ILE A 143 -9.77 -3.32 -11.07
C ILE A 143 -8.96 -4.53 -10.60
N GLY A 144 -8.02 -4.98 -11.43
CA GLY A 144 -7.00 -5.94 -11.04
C GLY A 144 -5.94 -5.29 -10.16
N ILE A 145 -5.47 -6.01 -9.15
CA ILE A 145 -4.58 -5.50 -8.11
C ILE A 145 -3.26 -6.27 -8.15
N VAL A 146 -2.17 -5.54 -8.35
CA VAL A 146 -0.81 -6.07 -8.29
C VAL A 146 -0.12 -5.49 -7.06
N MET A 147 0.40 -6.34 -6.18
CA MET A 147 1.19 -5.90 -5.03
C MET A 147 2.68 -5.87 -5.38
N LEU A 148 3.30 -4.71 -5.17
CA LEU A 148 4.74 -4.48 -5.31
C LEU A 148 5.35 -4.32 -3.93
N THR A 149 6.23 -5.24 -3.51
CA THR A 149 6.91 -5.16 -2.22
C THR A 149 8.38 -5.54 -2.31
N GLY A 150 9.19 -4.96 -1.40
CA GLY A 150 10.58 -5.37 -1.19
C GLY A 150 10.71 -6.55 -0.22
N ASP A 151 9.60 -7.00 0.38
CA ASP A 151 9.59 -8.16 1.26
C ASP A 151 9.85 -9.46 0.48
N ASN A 152 10.27 -10.47 1.23
CA ASN A 152 10.42 -11.84 0.77
C ASN A 152 9.15 -12.38 0.09
N GLU A 153 9.35 -13.22 -0.94
CA GLU A 153 8.25 -13.80 -1.73
C GLU A 153 7.22 -14.59 -0.92
N VAL A 154 7.65 -15.37 0.07
CA VAL A 154 6.74 -16.19 0.90
C VAL A 154 5.83 -15.29 1.73
N THR A 155 6.40 -14.27 2.37
CA THR A 155 5.65 -13.28 3.15
C THR A 155 4.66 -12.51 2.28
N ALA A 156 5.14 -12.01 1.13
CA ALA A 156 4.32 -11.25 0.20
C ALA A 156 3.13 -12.08 -0.32
N ARG A 157 3.36 -13.34 -0.71
CA ARG A 157 2.29 -14.24 -1.16
C ARG A 157 1.28 -14.57 -0.06
N ALA A 158 1.72 -14.69 1.19
CA ALA A 158 0.82 -14.92 2.32
C ALA A 158 -0.12 -13.72 2.55
N VAL A 159 0.43 -12.50 2.57
CA VAL A 159 -0.38 -11.26 2.69
C VAL A 159 -1.34 -11.11 1.52
N ALA A 160 -0.87 -11.39 0.29
CA ALA A 160 -1.72 -11.37 -0.89
C ALA A 160 -2.85 -12.40 -0.83
N ALA A 161 -2.58 -13.62 -0.37
CA ALA A 161 -3.60 -14.65 -0.22
C ALA A 161 -4.65 -14.28 0.83
N GLU A 162 -4.24 -13.68 1.95
CA GLU A 162 -5.15 -13.19 2.99
C GLU A 162 -6.07 -12.07 2.47
N LEU A 163 -5.52 -11.17 1.65
CA LEU A 163 -6.25 -10.03 1.09
C LEU A 163 -6.98 -10.33 -0.22
N GLY A 164 -6.69 -11.47 -0.85
CA GLY A 164 -7.21 -11.83 -2.17
C GLY A 164 -6.57 -11.04 -3.33
N ILE A 165 -5.32 -10.61 -3.23
CA ILE A 165 -4.63 -9.85 -4.30
C ILE A 165 -4.36 -10.75 -5.51
N ASP A 166 -4.52 -10.20 -6.72
CA ASP A 166 -4.47 -10.97 -7.97
C ASP A 166 -3.04 -11.38 -8.37
N GLU A 167 -2.08 -10.46 -8.26
CA GLU A 167 -0.67 -10.71 -8.61
C GLU A 167 0.28 -10.10 -7.58
N VAL A 168 1.46 -10.72 -7.42
CA VAL A 168 2.50 -10.29 -6.48
C VAL A 168 3.84 -10.22 -7.17
N GLU A 169 4.50 -9.08 -7.02
CA GLU A 169 5.90 -8.86 -7.38
C GLU A 169 6.65 -8.54 -6.08
N ALA A 170 7.38 -9.53 -5.58
CA ALA A 170 8.11 -9.50 -4.32
C ALA A 170 9.61 -9.26 -4.54
N GLU A 171 10.33 -8.91 -3.46
CA GLU A 171 11.77 -8.64 -3.50
C GLU A 171 12.16 -7.55 -4.53
N VAL A 172 11.23 -6.63 -4.83
CA VAL A 172 11.42 -5.56 -5.83
C VAL A 172 12.15 -4.38 -5.20
N LEU A 173 13.28 -4.00 -5.78
CA LEU A 173 14.00 -2.81 -5.37
C LEU A 173 13.25 -1.52 -5.76
N PRO A 174 13.43 -0.40 -5.03
CA PRO A 174 12.79 0.87 -5.38
C PRO A 174 12.97 1.30 -6.85
N GLU A 175 14.16 1.06 -7.40
CA GLU A 175 14.54 1.40 -8.77
C GLU A 175 13.79 0.54 -9.80
N ASP A 176 13.47 -0.70 -9.46
CA ASP A 176 12.84 -1.67 -10.35
C ASP A 176 11.31 -1.55 -10.39
N LYS A 177 10.70 -0.84 -9.41
CA LYS A 177 9.24 -0.62 -9.39
C LYS A 177 8.74 0.08 -10.65
N GLY A 178 9.54 1.00 -11.20
CA GLY A 178 9.24 1.69 -12.46
C GLY A 178 9.14 0.74 -13.65
N ALA A 179 10.06 -0.22 -13.75
CA ALA A 179 10.07 -1.20 -14.83
C ALA A 179 8.80 -2.09 -14.82
N VAL A 180 8.28 -2.42 -13.62
CA VAL A 180 7.03 -3.18 -13.51
C VAL A 180 5.84 -2.37 -14.03
N ILE A 181 5.78 -1.07 -13.71
CA ILE A 181 4.73 -0.18 -14.24
C ILE A 181 4.80 -0.13 -15.77
N GLU A 182 5.99 0.15 -16.33
CA GLU A 182 6.18 0.25 -17.78
C GLU A 182 5.78 -1.05 -18.49
N ARG A 183 6.12 -2.20 -17.92
CA ARG A 183 5.72 -3.51 -18.44
C ARG A 183 4.19 -3.68 -18.46
N LEU A 184 3.49 -3.32 -17.39
CA LEU A 184 2.02 -3.37 -17.34
C LEU A 184 1.38 -2.37 -18.33
N GLN A 185 1.97 -1.19 -18.48
CA GLN A 185 1.52 -0.20 -19.47
C GLN A 185 1.73 -0.70 -20.90
N ALA A 186 2.86 -1.34 -21.20
CA ALA A 186 3.16 -1.93 -22.51
C ALA A 186 2.21 -3.08 -22.89
N GLN A 187 1.63 -3.77 -21.90
CA GLN A 187 0.57 -4.77 -22.08
C GLN A 187 -0.81 -4.13 -22.37
N GLY A 188 -0.90 -2.80 -22.38
CA GLY A 188 -2.13 -2.06 -22.67
C GLY A 188 -2.97 -1.72 -21.43
N HIS A 189 -2.47 -1.97 -20.23
CA HIS A 189 -3.19 -1.63 -19.00
C HIS A 189 -3.07 -0.14 -18.65
N THR A 190 -4.17 0.44 -18.15
CA THR A 190 -4.12 1.75 -17.49
C THR A 190 -3.73 1.57 -16.03
N VAL A 191 -2.45 1.75 -15.72
CA VAL A 191 -1.89 1.56 -14.38
C VAL A 191 -2.11 2.77 -13.47
N ALA A 192 -2.65 2.51 -12.27
CA ALA A 192 -2.59 3.43 -11.13
C ALA A 192 -1.67 2.82 -10.06
N MET A 193 -0.78 3.62 -9.47
CA MET A 193 0.11 3.17 -8.40
C MET A 193 -0.25 3.86 -7.09
N ALA A 194 -0.33 3.10 -6.00
CA ALA A 194 -0.51 3.62 -4.65
C ALA A 194 0.74 3.38 -3.79
N GLY A 195 1.26 4.41 -3.14
CA GLY A 195 2.52 4.35 -2.37
C GLY A 195 2.58 5.40 -1.25
N ASP A 196 3.46 5.17 -0.28
CA ASP A 196 3.65 6.03 0.90
C ASP A 196 5.11 6.48 1.11
N GLY A 197 6.08 5.89 0.40
CA GLY A 197 7.50 6.14 0.62
C GLY A 197 8.15 7.11 -0.38
N ILE A 198 9.30 7.67 0.03
CA ILE A 198 10.26 8.34 -0.89
C ILE A 198 10.65 7.39 -2.03
N ASN A 199 10.81 6.11 -1.69
CA ASN A 199 11.16 5.03 -2.61
C ASN A 199 10.08 4.78 -3.69
N ASP A 200 8.84 5.20 -3.46
CA ASP A 200 7.74 5.01 -4.40
C ASP A 200 7.54 6.21 -5.32
N ALA A 201 8.13 7.37 -5.02
CA ALA A 201 7.90 8.61 -5.77
C ALA A 201 8.22 8.51 -7.28
N PRO A 202 9.34 7.88 -7.71
CA PRO A 202 9.61 7.69 -9.14
C PRO A 202 8.53 6.84 -9.82
N ALA A 203 8.10 5.77 -9.15
CA ALA A 203 7.08 4.85 -9.66
C ALA A 203 5.68 5.51 -9.69
N LEU A 204 5.33 6.31 -8.69
CA LEU A 204 4.10 7.12 -8.67
C LEU A 204 4.02 8.08 -9.86
N ALA A 205 5.14 8.70 -10.24
CA ALA A 205 5.22 9.63 -11.38
C ALA A 205 5.13 8.92 -12.74
N LEU A 206 5.58 7.67 -12.85
CA LEU A 206 5.51 6.86 -14.08
C LEU A 206 4.11 6.29 -14.33
N ALA A 207 3.32 6.06 -13.29
CA ALA A 207 1.95 5.57 -13.42
C ALA A 207 1.04 6.59 -14.13
N HIS A 208 -0.02 6.11 -14.80
CA HIS A 208 -1.02 7.03 -15.37
C HIS A 208 -1.75 7.82 -14.29
N VAL A 209 -1.90 7.21 -13.10
CA VAL A 209 -2.45 7.84 -11.91
C VAL A 209 -1.60 7.45 -10.71
N GLY A 210 -0.72 8.34 -10.26
CA GLY A 210 -0.04 8.21 -8.97
C GLY A 210 -0.98 8.58 -7.81
N ILE A 211 -1.03 7.74 -6.78
CA ILE A 211 -1.84 7.90 -5.58
C ILE A 211 -0.93 7.85 -4.35
N ALA A 212 -0.75 8.98 -3.67
CA ALA A 212 0.02 9.05 -2.44
C ALA A 212 -0.85 8.85 -1.21
N MET A 213 -0.30 8.21 -0.18
CA MET A 213 -0.91 8.19 1.15
C MET A 213 -0.58 9.50 1.87
N GLY A 214 -1.56 10.13 2.52
CA GLY A 214 -1.36 11.36 3.29
C GLY A 214 -0.53 11.18 4.56
N THR A 215 -0.31 9.94 4.97
CA THR A 215 0.65 9.56 6.02
C THR A 215 2.07 9.33 5.48
N GLY A 216 2.24 9.41 4.16
CA GLY A 216 3.51 9.21 3.47
C GLY A 216 4.39 10.45 3.47
N THR A 217 5.51 10.38 2.76
CA THR A 217 6.46 11.49 2.69
C THR A 217 6.01 12.62 1.75
N ASP A 218 6.49 13.84 2.01
CA ASP A 218 6.15 15.02 1.19
C ASP A 218 6.49 14.80 -0.29
N VAL A 219 7.63 14.14 -0.56
CA VAL A 219 8.06 13.80 -1.92
C VAL A 219 7.04 12.89 -2.63
N ALA A 220 6.47 11.90 -1.93
CA ALA A 220 5.45 11.05 -2.51
C ALA A 220 4.17 11.84 -2.83
N MET A 221 3.77 12.76 -1.93
CA MET A 221 2.57 13.61 -2.11
C MET A 221 2.71 14.59 -3.29
N GLU A 222 3.90 15.16 -3.52
CA GLU A 222 4.14 16.08 -4.64
C GLU A 222 4.16 15.39 -6.01
N ASN A 223 4.57 14.13 -6.06
CA ASN A 223 4.66 13.35 -7.30
C ASN A 223 3.36 12.61 -7.67
N ALA A 224 2.34 12.63 -6.80
CA ALA A 224 1.07 11.95 -7.02
C ALA A 224 -0.02 12.91 -7.53
N GLY A 225 -0.87 12.40 -8.45
CA GLY A 225 -2.05 13.14 -8.92
C GLY A 225 -3.22 13.11 -7.93
N ILE A 226 -3.21 12.18 -6.97
CA ILE A 226 -4.23 12.03 -5.93
C ILE A 226 -3.52 11.78 -4.59
N THR A 227 -3.98 12.45 -3.53
CA THR A 227 -3.50 12.19 -2.16
C THR A 227 -4.65 11.73 -1.26
N LEU A 228 -4.49 10.57 -0.62
CA LEU A 228 -5.45 10.02 0.33
C LEU A 228 -5.13 10.55 1.73
N VAL A 229 -5.74 11.67 2.12
CA VAL A 229 -5.42 12.42 3.36
C VAL A 229 -5.39 11.53 4.62
N GLN A 230 -6.31 10.58 4.75
CA GLN A 230 -6.40 9.69 5.93
C GLN A 230 -5.59 8.39 5.80
N GLY A 231 -4.87 8.18 4.69
CA GLY A 231 -4.15 6.93 4.45
C GLY A 231 -5.05 5.70 4.34
N ASP A 232 -6.32 5.90 3.96
CA ASP A 232 -7.35 4.88 3.80
C ASP A 232 -7.55 4.53 2.32
N LEU A 233 -7.26 3.27 1.98
CA LEU A 233 -7.33 2.75 0.61
C LEU A 233 -8.73 2.73 0.01
N ARG A 234 -9.79 2.78 0.83
CA ARG A 234 -11.17 2.94 0.35
C ARG A 234 -11.32 4.23 -0.46
N GLY A 235 -10.46 5.23 -0.21
CA GLY A 235 -10.37 6.45 -1.01
C GLY A 235 -10.08 6.20 -2.50
N ILE A 236 -9.37 5.14 -2.86
CA ILE A 236 -9.11 4.76 -4.26
C ILE A 236 -10.41 4.33 -4.95
N ALA A 237 -11.20 3.47 -4.28
CA ALA A 237 -12.50 3.05 -4.79
C ALA A 237 -13.47 4.24 -4.94
N LYS A 238 -13.48 5.15 -3.94
CA LYS A 238 -14.26 6.39 -4.02
C LYS A 238 -13.82 7.29 -5.18
N ALA A 239 -12.51 7.45 -5.37
CA ALA A 239 -11.95 8.21 -6.48
C ALA A 239 -12.35 7.61 -7.84
N ARG A 240 -12.37 6.29 -7.97
CA ARG A 240 -12.85 5.58 -9.17
C ARG A 240 -14.33 5.86 -9.44
N LEU A 241 -15.19 5.73 -8.42
CA LEU A 241 -16.62 6.01 -8.54
C LEU A 241 -16.88 7.46 -8.94
N LEU A 242 -16.21 8.40 -8.27
CA LEU A 242 -16.29 9.82 -8.57
C LEU A 242 -15.82 10.11 -10.00
N SER A 243 -14.69 9.56 -10.43
CA SER A 243 -14.16 9.73 -11.78
C SER A 243 -15.15 9.26 -12.85
N ARG A 244 -15.75 8.07 -12.69
CA ARG A 244 -16.78 7.57 -13.63
C ARG A 244 -18.02 8.48 -13.64
N GLY A 245 -18.46 8.96 -12.48
CA GLY A 245 -19.57 9.91 -12.36
C GLY A 245 -19.29 11.24 -13.06
N THR A 246 -18.11 11.81 -12.83
CA THR A 246 -17.64 13.06 -13.44
C THR A 246 -17.53 12.93 -14.95
N MET A 247 -16.91 11.86 -15.46
CA MET A 247 -16.79 11.63 -16.91
C MET A 247 -18.15 11.44 -17.58
N ARG A 248 -19.11 10.79 -16.91
CA ARG A 248 -20.50 10.71 -17.39
C ARG A 248 -21.15 12.09 -17.46
N ASN A 249 -20.95 12.91 -16.43
CA ASN A 249 -21.46 14.29 -16.40
C ASN A 249 -20.87 15.16 -17.52
N ILE A 250 -19.56 15.08 -17.74
CA ILE A 250 -18.86 15.81 -18.81
C ILE A 250 -19.42 15.43 -20.18
N ARG A 251 -19.60 14.12 -20.48
CA ARG A 251 -20.17 13.69 -21.76
C ARG A 251 -21.59 14.20 -21.96
N GLN A 252 -22.41 14.24 -20.91
CA GLN A 252 -23.75 14.83 -20.97
C GLN A 252 -23.72 16.34 -21.22
N ASN A 253 -22.81 17.06 -20.57
CA ASN A 253 -22.65 18.50 -20.77
C ASN A 253 -22.19 18.82 -22.19
N LEU A 254 -21.25 18.04 -22.72
CA LEU A 254 -20.83 18.14 -24.13
C LEU A 254 -22.00 17.84 -25.08
N PHE A 255 -22.82 16.82 -24.80
CA PHE A 255 -24.01 16.54 -25.59
C PHE A 255 -24.96 17.74 -25.61
N PHE A 256 -25.28 18.35 -24.47
CA PHE A 256 -26.11 19.56 -24.43
C PHE A 256 -25.47 20.69 -25.25
N ALA A 257 -24.20 20.99 -25.00
CA ALA A 257 -23.48 22.06 -25.70
C ALA A 257 -23.49 21.88 -27.22
N PHE A 258 -23.23 20.65 -27.71
CA PHE A 258 -23.24 20.36 -29.15
C PHE A 258 -24.66 20.33 -29.72
N ALA A 259 -25.66 19.81 -29.01
CA ALA A 259 -27.03 19.75 -29.53
C ALA A 259 -27.58 21.13 -29.91
N TYR A 260 -27.38 22.15 -29.05
CA TYR A 260 -27.81 23.51 -29.37
C TYR A 260 -27.08 24.09 -30.59
N ASN A 261 -25.78 23.85 -30.72
CA ASN A 261 -24.99 24.32 -31.86
C ASN A 261 -25.34 23.58 -33.16
N CYS A 262 -25.52 22.26 -33.09
CA CYS A 262 -25.93 21.44 -34.23
C CYS A 262 -27.33 21.81 -34.74
N LEU A 263 -28.24 22.27 -33.88
CA LEU A 263 -29.54 22.80 -34.30
C LEU A 263 -29.42 24.25 -34.81
N GLY A 264 -28.61 25.08 -34.16
CA GLY A 264 -28.45 26.49 -34.49
C GLY A 264 -27.79 26.74 -35.86
N VAL A 265 -26.77 25.94 -36.23
CA VAL A 265 -26.01 26.13 -37.47
C VAL A 265 -26.89 25.96 -38.73
N PRO A 266 -27.66 24.88 -38.91
CA PRO A 266 -28.57 24.74 -40.05
C PRO A 266 -29.64 25.84 -40.13
N ILE A 267 -30.15 26.29 -38.98
CA ILE A 267 -31.14 27.38 -38.90
C ILE A 267 -30.49 28.69 -39.37
N ALA A 268 -29.28 28.99 -38.90
CA ALA A 268 -28.53 30.16 -39.35
C ALA A 268 -28.14 30.09 -40.83
N ALA A 269 -27.85 28.90 -41.35
CA ALA A 269 -27.57 28.65 -42.76
C ALA A 269 -28.82 28.75 -43.66
N GLY A 270 -30.01 28.96 -43.09
CA GLY A 270 -31.23 29.23 -43.85
C GLY A 270 -32.01 27.98 -44.25
N VAL A 271 -31.78 26.82 -43.64
CA VAL A 271 -32.55 25.58 -43.95
C VAL A 271 -34.05 25.77 -43.74
N LEU A 272 -34.45 26.59 -42.75
CA LEU A 272 -35.86 26.88 -42.46
C LEU A 272 -36.41 28.08 -43.25
N TYR A 273 -35.56 28.84 -43.94
CA TYR A 273 -35.95 30.05 -44.64
C TYR A 273 -36.95 29.84 -45.79
N PRO A 274 -36.84 28.80 -46.65
CA PRO A 274 -37.74 28.63 -47.79
C PRO A 274 -39.21 28.36 -47.44
N VAL A 275 -39.48 27.86 -46.24
CA VAL A 275 -40.84 27.47 -45.80
C VAL A 275 -41.35 28.40 -44.71
N PHE A 276 -40.48 28.88 -43.81
CA PHE A 276 -40.87 29.64 -42.63
C PHE A 276 -40.32 31.07 -42.62
N GLU A 277 -39.54 31.49 -43.63
CA GLU A 277 -38.84 32.78 -43.70
C GLU A 277 -38.00 33.09 -42.45
N LEU A 278 -37.56 32.04 -41.76
CA LEU A 278 -36.96 32.12 -40.43
C LEU A 278 -35.45 32.03 -40.55
N LEU A 279 -34.77 33.12 -40.20
CA LEU A 279 -33.33 33.21 -40.03
C LEU A 279 -33.00 33.35 -38.55
N LEU A 280 -31.84 32.84 -38.14
CA LEU A 280 -31.41 32.89 -36.75
C LEU A 280 -31.16 34.37 -36.33
N ASN A 281 -32.06 34.93 -35.53
CA ASN A 281 -31.90 36.26 -34.92
C ASN A 281 -30.98 36.17 -33.67
N PRO A 282 -30.13 37.18 -33.41
CA PRO A 282 -29.34 37.30 -32.17
C PRO A 282 -30.07 36.99 -30.85
N ILE A 283 -31.35 37.33 -30.72
CA ILE A 283 -32.19 37.05 -29.55
C ILE A 283 -32.38 35.54 -29.36
N ILE A 284 -32.71 34.82 -30.44
CA ILE A 284 -32.91 33.36 -30.40
C ILE A 284 -31.59 32.65 -30.11
N ALA A 285 -30.50 33.11 -30.73
CA ALA A 285 -29.15 32.61 -30.46
C ALA A 285 -28.75 32.82 -28.99
N SER A 286 -29.00 34.01 -28.43
CA SER A 286 -28.72 34.33 -27.03
C SER A 286 -29.57 33.50 -26.06
N ALA A 287 -30.86 33.32 -26.35
CA ALA A 287 -31.74 32.46 -25.56
C ALA A 287 -31.25 31.00 -25.56
N ALA A 288 -30.93 30.44 -26.73
CA ALA A 288 -30.42 29.08 -26.86
C ALA A 288 -29.09 28.89 -26.10
N MET A 289 -28.18 29.86 -26.18
CA MET A 289 -26.92 29.84 -25.44
C MET A 289 -27.15 29.87 -23.93
N THR A 290 -28.10 30.69 -23.46
CA THR A 290 -28.46 30.77 -22.03
C THR A 290 -29.07 29.46 -21.53
N PHE A 291 -29.99 28.86 -22.29
CA PHE A 291 -30.58 27.55 -21.93
C PHE A 291 -29.55 26.42 -21.95
N SER A 292 -28.58 26.46 -22.88
CA SER A 292 -27.44 25.54 -22.90
C SER A 292 -26.63 25.63 -21.61
N SER A 293 -26.24 26.84 -21.20
CA SER A 293 -25.50 27.06 -19.95
C SER A 293 -26.29 26.60 -18.72
N LEU A 294 -27.58 26.93 -18.63
CA LEU A 294 -28.45 26.48 -17.54
C LEU A 294 -28.53 24.95 -17.48
N SER A 295 -28.67 24.29 -18.63
CA SER A 295 -28.75 22.82 -18.73
C SER A 295 -27.44 22.17 -18.24
N VAL A 296 -26.29 22.73 -18.64
CA VAL A 296 -24.97 22.26 -18.22
C VAL A 296 -24.76 22.45 -16.72
N ILE A 297 -25.08 23.63 -16.18
CA ILE A 297 -24.95 23.93 -14.74
C ILE A 297 -25.85 23.02 -13.91
N ALA A 298 -27.13 22.90 -14.28
CA ALA A 298 -28.08 22.04 -13.60
C ALA A 298 -27.64 20.56 -13.63
N ASN A 299 -27.09 20.10 -14.76
CA ASN A 299 -26.57 18.75 -14.87
C ASN A 299 -25.31 18.56 -14.01
N ALA A 300 -24.37 19.50 -14.00
CA ALA A 300 -23.16 19.46 -13.17
C ALA A 300 -23.49 19.32 -11.68
N LEU A 301 -24.49 20.06 -11.20
CA LEU A 301 -24.94 20.01 -9.80
C LEU A 301 -25.45 18.63 -9.37
N ARG A 302 -25.89 17.77 -10.29
CA ARG A 302 -26.32 16.40 -9.96
C ARG A 302 -25.17 15.54 -9.42
N LEU A 303 -23.92 15.86 -9.78
CA LEU A 303 -22.75 15.15 -9.30
C LEU A 303 -22.60 15.26 -7.77
N ARG A 304 -23.11 16.35 -7.16
CA ARG A 304 -23.12 16.54 -5.70
C ARG A 304 -23.90 15.46 -4.95
N ASN A 305 -24.89 14.85 -5.60
CA ASN A 305 -25.75 13.83 -4.99
C ASN A 305 -25.22 12.41 -5.24
N LEU A 306 -24.04 12.26 -5.83
CA LEU A 306 -23.40 10.96 -6.01
C LEU A 306 -23.02 10.40 -4.62
N LYS A 307 -23.50 9.18 -4.32
CA LYS A 307 -23.10 8.47 -3.10
C LYS A 307 -21.74 7.83 -3.33
N ILE A 308 -20.78 8.17 -2.47
CA ILE A 308 -19.39 7.68 -2.44
C ILE A 308 -19.04 7.18 -1.05
#